data_AF-A0AAV2H1I7-F1
#
_entry.id   AF-A0AAV2H1I7-F1
#
_cell.length_a   1.000
_cell.length_b   1.000
_cell.length_c   1.000
_cell.angle_alpha   90.00
_cell.angle_beta   90.00
_cell.angle_gamma   90.00
#
_symmetry.space_group_name_H-M   'P 1'
#
loop_
_entity.id
_entity.type
_entity.pdbx_description
1 polymer ?
#
loop_
_entity_poly.entity_id
_entity_poly.type
_entity_poly.pdbx_seq_one_letter_code
_entity_poly.pdbx_strand_id
1 'polypeptide(L)'
;YFGVIESNSNIVLQRDLHEDRSTLQYIVVITARDSGTSPLPAPNTCTVTIVVNRNQFAPVFINTPYDKALPRTAPIGQSVVTVTATDAD
;
A
#
# COMPACT_ATOMS: atom_id res chain seq x y z
N TYR A 1 0.90 11.40 8.77
CA TYR A 1 1.49 10.23 8.07
C TYR A 1 2.80 10.60 7.40
N PHE A 2 2.88 11.75 6.74
CA PHE A 2 4.09 12.23 6.10
C PHE A 2 4.70 13.40 6.87
N GLY A 3 6.02 13.50 6.83
CA GLY A 3 6.78 14.64 7.32
C GLY A 3 7.82 15.08 6.29
N VAL A 4 8.45 16.23 6.51
CA VAL A 4 9.55 16.73 5.70
C VAL A 4 10.81 16.74 6.56
N ILE A 5 11.91 16.21 6.02
CA ILE A 5 13.24 16.37 6.62
C ILE A 5 13.77 17.74 6.19
N GLU A 6 13.89 18.68 7.12
CA GLU A 6 14.28 20.07 6.80
C GLU A 6 15.67 20.17 6.15
N SER A 7 16.62 19.33 6.55
CA SER A 7 18.01 19.41 6.06
C SER A 7 18.18 19.08 4.58
N ASN A 8 17.25 18.34 3.97
CA ASN A 8 17.35 17.91 2.57
C ASN A 8 16.01 17.98 1.82
N SER A 9 14.95 18.49 2.46
CA SER A 9 13.59 18.63 1.90
C SER A 9 12.94 17.33 1.44
N ASN A 10 13.39 16.16 1.93
CA ASN A 10 12.77 14.88 1.60
C ASN A 10 11.45 14.69 2.34
N ILE A 11 10.42 14.24 1.62
CA ILE A 11 9.16 13.77 2.21
C ILE A 11 9.37 12.33 2.67
N VAL A 12 9.06 12.06 3.93
CA VAL A 12 9.23 10.73 4.54
C VAL A 12 7.96 10.28 5.24
N LEU A 13 7.83 8.96 5.41
CA LEU A 13 6.82 8.36 6.25
C LEU A 13 7.20 8.53 7.72
N GLN A 14 6.29 9.13 8.49
CA GLN A 14 6.39 9.26 9.95
C GLN A 14 5.58 8.19 10.69
N ARG A 15 4.64 7.54 10.01
CA ARG A 15 3.83 6.43 10.53
C ARG A 15 3.69 5.36 9.45
N ASP A 16 3.53 4.11 9.85
CA ASP A 16 3.26 3.02 8.91
C ASP A 16 1.92 3.27 8.19
N LEU A 17 1.92 3.13 6.86
CA LEU A 17 0.69 3.22 6.06
C LEU A 17 -0.21 2.00 6.22
N HIS A 18 0.25 0.89 6.80
CA HIS A 18 -0.61 -0.26 7.11
C HIS A 18 -1.61 0.01 8.24
N GLU A 19 -1.35 1.02 9.08
CA GLU A 19 -2.29 1.48 10.11
C GLU A 19 -3.54 2.13 9.48
N ASP A 20 -3.40 2.70 8.28
CA ASP A 20 -4.52 3.28 7.53
C ASP A 20 -4.92 2.36 6.36
N ARG A 21 -6.01 1.61 6.56
CA ARG A 21 -6.47 0.63 5.56
C ARG A 21 -7.41 1.19 4.49
N SER A 22 -7.96 2.38 4.70
CA SER A 22 -9.03 2.93 3.84
C SER A 22 -8.58 4.10 2.98
N THR A 23 -7.62 4.90 3.44
CA THR A 23 -7.19 6.09 2.73
C THR A 23 -6.30 5.72 1.55
N LEU A 24 -6.75 6.06 0.34
CA LEU A 24 -6.02 5.88 -0.92
C LEU A 24 -5.31 7.15 -1.38
N GLN A 25 -5.65 8.31 -0.81
CA GLN A 25 -5.07 9.59 -1.21
C GLN A 25 -4.82 10.48 0.00
N TYR A 26 -3.61 11.04 0.08
CA TYR A 26 -3.23 12.04 1.07
C TYR A 26 -2.82 13.33 0.38
N ILE A 27 -3.32 14.45 0.91
CA ILE A 27 -2.92 15.78 0.47
C ILE A 27 -1.96 16.33 1.51
N VAL A 28 -0.71 16.56 1.11
CA VAL A 28 0.34 17.12 1.95
C VAL A 28 0.61 18.54 1.49
N VAL A 29 0.43 19.51 2.39
CA VAL A 29 0.77 20.92 2.12
C VAL A 29 2.11 21.22 2.76
N ILE A 30 3.10 21.52 1.94
CA ILE A 30 4.45 21.89 2.36
C ILE A 30 4.53 23.41 2.35
N THR A 31 5.02 23.98 3.44
CA THR A 31 5.18 25.43 3.59
C THR A 31 6.65 25.76 3.80
N ALA A 32 7.24 26.55 2.91
CA ALA A 32 8.58 27.06 3.06
C ALA A 32 8.54 28.45 3.73
N ARG A 33 9.44 28.67 4.68
CA ARG A 33 9.67 29.97 5.35
C ARG A 33 11.16 30.25 5.36
N ASP A 34 11.55 31.50 5.13
CA ASP A 34 12.92 31.92 5.40
C ASP A 34 13.12 32.20 6.90
N SER A 35 14.39 32.35 7.29
CA SER A 35 14.81 32.60 8.68
C SER A 35 14.82 34.09 9.07
N GLY A 36 14.24 34.95 8.24
CA GLY A 36 14.18 36.40 8.48
C GLY A 36 13.22 36.78 9.61
N THR A 37 13.51 37.90 10.26
CA THR A 37 12.72 38.45 11.39
C THR A 37 11.67 39.48 10.98
N SER A 38 11.58 39.85 9.70
CA SER A 38 10.61 40.83 9.17
C SER A 38 9.29 40.13 8.76
N PRO A 39 8.12 40.79 8.79
CA PRO A 39 6.86 40.15 8.39
C PRO A 39 6.94 39.82 6.91
N LEU A 40 7.10 38.54 6.61
CA LEU A 40 7.26 38.08 5.23
C LEU A 40 5.94 38.21 4.45
N PRO A 41 6.02 38.38 3.12
CA PRO A 41 4.89 38.10 2.24
C PRO A 41 4.41 36.66 2.50
N ALA A 42 3.13 36.39 2.20
CA ALA A 42 2.48 35.11 2.45
C ALA A 42 3.40 33.89 2.21
N PRO A 43 3.38 32.89 3.11
CA PRO A 43 4.31 31.77 3.02
C PRO A 43 4.16 31.01 1.70
N ASN A 44 5.28 30.58 1.12
CA ASN A 44 5.28 29.80 -0.12
C ASN A 44 4.80 28.37 0.17
N THR A 45 3.66 27.99 -0.41
CA THR A 45 3.06 26.67 -0.21
C THR A 45 3.09 25.83 -1.48
N CYS A 46 3.38 24.54 -1.34
CA CYS A 46 3.24 23.53 -2.38
C CYS A 46 2.32 22.42 -1.90
N THR A 47 1.44 21.93 -2.78
CA THR A 47 0.54 20.80 -2.49
C THR A 47 1.07 19.56 -3.19
N VAL A 48 1.27 18.49 -2.43
CA VAL A 48 1.69 17.18 -2.91
C VAL A 48 0.54 16.19 -2.70
N THR A 49 0.09 15.57 -3.78
CA THR A 49 -0.89 14.48 -3.73
C THR A 49 -0.16 13.16 -3.74
N ILE A 50 -0.31 12.38 -2.67
CA ILE A 50 0.25 11.03 -2.54
C ILE A 50 -0.88 10.03 -2.69
N VAL A 51 -0.80 9.21 -3.74
CA VAL A 51 -1.73 8.10 -3.98
C VAL A 51 -1.11 6.82 -3.45
N VAL A 52 -1.88 6.08 -2.66
CA VAL A 52 -1.46 4.81 -2.09
C VAL A 52 -2.28 3.70 -2.72
N ASN A 53 -1.62 2.89 -3.53
CA ASN A 53 -2.22 1.70 -4.11
C ASN A 53 -2.21 0.59 -3.06
N ARG A 54 -3.37 0.01 -2.80
CA ARG A 54 -3.57 -1.07 -1.82
C ARG A 54 -4.30 -2.19 -2.52
N ASN A 55 -3.78 -3.41 -2.43
CA ASN A 55 -4.61 -4.58 -2.71
C ASN A 55 -5.60 -4.68 -1.55
N GLN A 56 -6.89 -4.46 -1.83
CA GLN A 56 -7.95 -4.52 -0.82
C GLN A 56 -8.49 -5.94 -0.67
N PHE A 57 -8.25 -6.80 -1.65
CA PHE A 57 -8.82 -8.14 -1.74
C PHE A 57 -7.74 -9.18 -2.05
N ALA A 58 -7.03 -9.65 -1.03
CA ALA A 58 -6.06 -10.73 -1.23
C ALA A 58 -6.73 -11.95 -1.92
N PRO A 59 -6.01 -12.69 -2.78
CA PRO A 59 -6.59 -13.83 -3.49
C PRO A 59 -7.19 -14.84 -2.52
N VAL A 60 -8.43 -15.25 -2.78
CA VAL A 60 -9.16 -16.23 -1.96
C VAL A 60 -9.27 -17.55 -2.72
N PHE A 61 -8.83 -18.63 -2.09
CA PHE A 61 -9.01 -19.99 -2.62
C PHE A 61 -10.50 -20.36 -2.71
N ILE A 62 -10.95 -20.78 -3.88
CA ILE A 62 -12.33 -21.22 -4.09
C ILE A 62 -12.48 -22.71 -3.80
N ASN A 63 -13.64 -23.14 -3.28
CA ASN A 63 -13.96 -24.54 -2.96
C ASN A 63 -13.07 -25.18 -1.87
N THR A 64 -12.70 -24.41 -0.84
CA THR A 64 -12.01 -24.95 0.34
C THR A 64 -13.01 -25.65 1.30
N PRO A 65 -12.60 -26.72 2.02
CA PRO A 65 -11.30 -27.40 1.97
C PRO A 65 -11.17 -28.34 0.76
N TYR A 66 -9.92 -28.60 0.34
CA TYR A 66 -9.62 -29.56 -0.72
C TYR A 66 -9.30 -30.93 -0.15
N ASP A 67 -10.02 -31.96 -0.60
CA ASP A 67 -9.73 -33.35 -0.28
C ASP A 67 -9.81 -34.20 -1.56
N LYS A 68 -8.83 -35.08 -1.74
CA LYS A 68 -8.78 -36.03 -2.84
C LYS A 68 -8.09 -37.32 -2.43
N ALA A 69 -8.82 -38.42 -2.46
CA ALA A 69 -8.24 -39.76 -2.38
C ALA A 69 -7.57 -40.12 -3.71
N LEU A 70 -6.33 -40.61 -3.63
CA LEU A 70 -5.56 -41.10 -4.77
C LEU A 70 -5.43 -42.63 -4.69
N PRO A 71 -5.70 -43.37 -5.77
CA PRO A 71 -5.49 -44.81 -5.79
C PRO A 71 -3.99 -45.14 -5.72
N ARG A 72 -3.64 -46.25 -5.06
CA ARG A 72 -2.25 -46.72 -4.95
C ARG A 72 -1.59 -46.98 -6.31
N THR A 73 -2.38 -47.27 -7.34
CA THR A 73 -1.93 -47.55 -8.71
C THR A 73 -1.78 -46.29 -9.57
N ALA A 74 -1.89 -45.09 -8.99
CA ALA A 74 -1.73 -43.84 -9.72
C ALA A 74 -0.37 -43.79 -10.44
N PRO A 75 -0.33 -43.51 -11.76
CA PRO A 75 0.91 -43.38 -12.50
C PRO A 75 1.71 -42.14 -12.08
N ILE A 76 3.02 -42.20 -12.32
CA ILE A 76 3.94 -41.08 -12.09
C ILE A 76 3.51 -39.90 -12.97
N GLY A 77 3.41 -38.71 -12.37
CA GLY A 77 2.99 -37.48 -13.05
C GLY A 77 1.48 -37.24 -13.08
N GLN A 78 0.67 -38.09 -12.44
CA GLN A 78 -0.77 -37.83 -12.31
C GLN A 78 -1.04 -36.57 -11.47
N SER A 79 -1.82 -35.63 -12.00
CA SER A 79 -2.33 -34.48 -11.26
C SER A 79 -3.34 -34.93 -10.19
N VAL A 80 -3.20 -34.43 -8.97
CA VAL A 80 -4.01 -34.83 -7.80
C VAL A 80 -5.18 -33.88 -7.60
N VAL A 81 -4.89 -32.59 -7.47
CA VAL A 81 -5.88 -31.54 -7.30
C VAL A 81 -5.41 -30.28 -8.02
N THR A 82 -6.33 -29.62 -8.71
CA THR A 82 -6.13 -28.27 -9.22
C THR A 82 -6.86 -27.33 -8.28
N VAL A 83 -6.14 -26.37 -7.72
CA VAL A 83 -6.71 -25.33 -6.87
C VAL A 83 -6.81 -24.03 -7.65
N THR A 84 -7.79 -23.21 -7.29
CA THR A 84 -8.02 -21.92 -7.93
C THR A 84 -8.21 -20.88 -6.83
N ALA A 85 -7.62 -19.71 -7.01
CA ALA A 85 -7.85 -18.56 -6.17
C ALA A 85 -8.32 -17.39 -7.04
N THR A 86 -9.22 -16.58 -6.51
CA THR A 86 -9.73 -15.38 -7.16
C THR A 86 -9.38 -14.16 -6.33
N ASP A 87 -8.78 -13.17 -6.96
CA ASP A 87 -8.56 -11.83 -6.43
C ASP A 87 -9.68 -10.93 -7.02
N ALA A 88 -10.17 -9.97 -6.23
CA ALA A 88 -11.28 -9.11 -6.64
C ALA A 88 -10.82 -7.73 -7.15
N ASP A 89 -9.49 -7.48 -7.15
CA ASP A 89 -8.85 -6.32 -7.79
C ASP A 89 -8.63 -6.53 -9.30
#